data_AF-A0A7R9XQE9-F1
#
_entry.id   AF-A0A7R9XQE9-F1
#
_cell.length_a   1.000
_cell.length_b   1.000
_cell.length_c   1.000
_cell.angle_alpha   90.00
_cell.angle_beta   90.00
_cell.angle_gamma   90.00
#
_symmetry.space_group_name_H-M   'P 1'
#
loop_
_entity.id
_entity.type
_entity.pdbx_description
1 polymer ?
#
loop_
_entity_poly.entity_id
_entity_poly.type
_entity_poly.pdbx_seq_one_letter_code
_entity_poly.pdbx_strand_id
1 'polypeptide(L)'
;GWQARVMYYHFQKQKAAQGPNGQMGGFTRVLHDVADGLEDEIPTCIVDRLEDELGFVVLSRPFAFVQFFEKCPQIEEDFILMAEPDHLYIKPVPNLMRGDTPAAFPFFYINPKEKPDIVRRFLPGITDEEMKDIDGIGSSPVFIRKDDL
;
A
#
# COMPACT_ATOMS: atom_id res chain seq x y z
N GLY A 1 1.61 7.32 -11.50
CA GLY A 1 0.38 6.80 -12.16
C GLY A 1 -0.92 7.21 -11.46
N TRP A 2 -2.09 7.11 -12.12
CA TRP A 2 -3.39 7.61 -11.60
C TRP A 2 -3.86 6.91 -10.31
N GLN A 3 -3.54 5.63 -10.12
CA GLN A 3 -3.93 4.86 -8.93
C GLN A 3 -3.36 5.48 -7.64
N ALA A 4 -2.09 5.89 -7.67
CA ALA A 4 -1.43 6.55 -6.54
C ALA A 4 -2.13 7.87 -6.13
N ARG A 5 -2.60 8.66 -7.11
CA ARG A 5 -3.39 9.88 -6.84
C ARG A 5 -4.71 9.56 -6.15
N VAL A 6 -5.42 8.54 -6.62
CA VAL A 6 -6.70 8.12 -6.02
C VAL A 6 -6.47 7.64 -4.59
N MET A 7 -5.47 6.78 -4.36
CA MET A 7 -5.11 6.33 -3.01
C MET A 7 -4.78 7.51 -2.08
N TYR A 8 -3.94 8.45 -2.54
CA TYR A 8 -3.54 9.61 -1.76
C TYR A 8 -4.72 10.53 -1.43
N TYR A 9 -5.59 10.81 -2.40
CA TYR A 9 -6.82 11.57 -2.19
C TYR A 9 -7.69 10.92 -1.10
N HIS A 10 -7.88 9.60 -1.18
CA HIS A 10 -8.65 8.86 -0.19
C HIS A 10 -7.98 8.86 1.19
N PHE A 11 -6.65 8.71 1.26
CA PHE A 11 -5.88 8.85 2.51
C PHE A 11 -6.13 10.21 3.16
N GLN A 12 -5.97 11.31 2.41
CA GLN A 12 -6.18 12.67 2.93
C GLN A 12 -7.61 12.87 3.43
N LYS A 13 -8.60 12.40 2.66
CA LYS A 13 -10.03 12.45 3.04
C LYS A 13 -10.29 11.71 4.35
N GLN A 14 -9.75 10.50 4.51
CA GLN A 14 -9.97 9.71 5.72
C GLN A 14 -9.19 10.25 6.93
N LYS A 15 -7.97 10.77 6.73
CA LYS A 15 -7.19 11.45 7.77
C LYS A 15 -7.94 12.68 8.29
N ALA A 16 -8.46 13.51 7.41
CA ALA A 16 -9.27 14.68 7.79
C ALA A 16 -10.54 14.28 8.57
N ALA A 17 -11.17 13.15 8.20
CA ALA A 17 -12.35 12.64 8.89
C ALA A 17 -12.08 12.13 10.31
N GLN A 18 -10.83 11.80 10.70
CA GLN A 18 -10.49 11.49 12.10
C GLN A 18 -10.44 12.73 12.99
N GLY A 19 -10.26 13.91 12.40
CA GLY A 19 -10.05 15.14 13.13
C GLY A 19 -8.66 15.24 13.80
N PRO A 20 -8.46 16.22 14.69
CA PRO A 20 -7.13 16.59 15.21
C PRO A 20 -6.47 15.52 16.10
N ASN A 21 -7.26 14.59 16.66
CA ASN A 21 -6.78 13.50 17.50
C ASN A 21 -6.71 12.16 16.73
N GLY A 22 -6.69 12.22 15.39
CA GLY A 22 -6.54 11.07 14.53
C GLY A 22 -5.17 10.40 14.68
N GLN A 23 -5.14 9.08 14.43
CA GLN A 23 -3.93 8.27 14.48
C GLN A 23 -3.31 8.03 13.10
N MET A 24 -3.99 8.44 12.02
CA MET A 24 -3.42 8.39 10.67
C MET A 24 -2.29 9.43 10.55
N GLY A 25 -1.05 8.93 10.55
CA GLY A 25 0.20 9.70 10.47
C GLY A 25 0.54 10.20 9.07
N GLY A 26 1.80 10.14 8.68
CA GLY A 26 2.31 10.48 7.35
C GLY A 26 1.85 9.53 6.24
N PHE A 27 2.05 9.97 5.00
CA PHE A 27 1.93 9.14 3.81
C PHE A 27 3.14 9.38 2.94
N THR A 28 3.83 8.31 2.56
CA THR A 28 4.96 8.38 1.63
C THR A 28 4.80 7.30 0.57
N ARG A 29 4.86 7.73 -0.69
CA ARG A 29 4.92 6.84 -1.84
C ARG A 29 6.37 6.41 -2.06
N VAL A 30 6.64 5.10 -2.09
CA VAL A 30 7.94 4.56 -2.49
C VAL A 30 7.91 4.27 -3.99
N LEU A 31 8.68 5.02 -4.77
CA LEU A 31 8.76 4.88 -6.22
C LEU A 31 10.10 4.23 -6.58
N HIS A 32 10.09 2.95 -6.95
CA HIS A 32 11.28 2.26 -7.47
C HIS A 32 11.42 2.43 -8.99
N ASP A 33 11.34 3.66 -9.48
CA ASP A 33 11.46 3.99 -10.92
C ASP A 33 11.96 5.43 -11.06
N VAL A 34 12.10 5.91 -12.29
CA VAL A 34 12.36 7.33 -12.56
C VAL A 34 11.18 8.20 -12.11
N ALA A 35 11.48 9.46 -11.78
CA ALA A 35 10.48 10.46 -11.41
C ALA A 35 9.33 10.54 -12.43
N ASP A 36 8.08 10.57 -11.94
CA ASP A 36 6.88 10.50 -12.77
C ASP A 36 6.01 11.77 -12.68
N GLY A 37 6.52 12.84 -12.07
CA GLY A 37 5.85 14.13 -11.90
C GLY A 37 4.79 14.15 -10.79
N LEU A 38 4.61 13.05 -10.05
CA LEU A 38 3.70 13.00 -8.90
C LEU A 38 4.39 13.36 -7.58
N GLU A 39 5.72 13.44 -7.56
CA GLU A 39 6.52 13.86 -6.41
C GLU A 39 6.21 15.29 -5.93
N ASP A 40 5.72 16.15 -6.84
CA ASP A 40 5.27 17.51 -6.52
C ASP A 40 3.91 17.53 -5.79
N GLU A 41 3.15 16.44 -5.84
CA GLU A 41 1.78 16.33 -5.31
C GLU A 41 1.70 15.38 -4.12
N ILE A 42 2.42 14.26 -4.21
CA ILE A 42 2.40 13.15 -3.26
C ILE A 42 3.80 13.05 -2.66
N PRO A 43 3.96 13.11 -1.32
CA PRO A 43 5.25 12.88 -0.69
C PRO A 43 5.82 11.55 -1.19
N THR A 44 6.94 11.62 -1.90
CA THR A 44 7.51 10.49 -2.64
C THR A 44 8.95 10.33 -2.23
N CYS A 45 9.37 9.09 -1.99
CA CYS A 45 10.78 8.73 -2.00
C CYS A 45 11.08 7.88 -3.22
N ILE A 46 12.04 8.35 -4.02
CA ILE A 46 12.50 7.65 -5.22
C ILE A 46 13.68 6.78 -4.82
N VAL A 47 13.61 5.49 -5.18
CA VAL A 47 14.63 4.48 -4.90
C VAL A 47 14.97 3.72 -6.18
N ASP A 48 16.14 3.09 -6.21
CA ASP A 48 16.63 2.44 -7.42
C ASP A 48 16.06 1.01 -7.55
N ARG A 49 15.82 0.55 -8.78
CA ARG A 49 15.55 -0.87 -9.02
C ARG A 49 16.83 -1.69 -8.84
N LEU A 50 16.68 -2.99 -8.62
CA LEU A 50 17.82 -3.89 -8.72
C LEU A 50 18.39 -3.86 -10.15
N GLU A 51 19.72 -3.88 -10.26
CA GLU A 51 20.41 -3.95 -11.56
C GLU A 51 20.04 -5.23 -12.33
N ASP A 52 19.83 -6.33 -11.60
CA ASP A 52 19.36 -7.61 -12.15
C ASP A 52 18.20 -8.15 -11.31
N GLU A 53 16.99 -8.10 -11.88
CA GLU A 53 15.77 -8.65 -11.29
C GLU A 53 15.60 -10.15 -11.59
N LEU A 54 16.52 -10.78 -12.32
CA LEU A 54 16.48 -12.20 -12.71
C LEU A 54 15.15 -12.62 -13.38
N GLY A 55 14.48 -11.68 -14.06
CA GLY A 55 13.16 -11.88 -14.66
C GLY A 55 11.97 -11.80 -13.69
N PHE A 56 12.22 -11.50 -12.40
CA PHE A 56 11.22 -11.35 -11.35
C PHE A 56 11.19 -9.90 -10.84
N VAL A 57 10.41 -9.04 -11.50
CA VAL A 57 10.23 -7.61 -11.15
C VAL A 57 9.89 -7.38 -9.67
N VAL A 58 9.28 -8.36 -9.01
CA VAL A 58 8.91 -8.29 -7.59
C VAL A 58 10.14 -8.25 -6.65
N LEU A 59 11.33 -8.70 -7.10
CA LEU A 59 12.55 -8.67 -6.29
C LEU A 59 13.02 -7.25 -5.96
N SER A 60 12.65 -6.25 -6.76
CA SER A 60 12.97 -4.85 -6.44
C SER A 60 12.19 -4.33 -5.23
N ARG A 61 11.10 -4.98 -4.79
CA ARG A 61 10.26 -4.47 -3.69
C ARG A 61 10.98 -4.55 -2.32
N PRO A 62 11.55 -5.69 -1.88
CA PRO A 62 12.34 -5.72 -0.65
C PRO A 62 13.52 -4.73 -0.66
N PHE A 63 14.21 -4.61 -1.80
CA PHE A 63 15.35 -3.70 -1.93
C PHE A 63 14.94 -2.22 -1.89
N ALA A 64 13.75 -1.89 -2.42
CA ALA A 64 13.17 -0.56 -2.30
C ALA A 64 12.97 -0.14 -0.83
N PHE A 65 12.60 -1.07 0.05
CA PHE A 65 12.47 -0.79 1.49
C PHE A 65 13.82 -0.58 2.17
N VAL A 66 14.83 -1.38 1.85
CA VAL A 66 16.20 -1.17 2.38
C VAL A 66 16.67 0.25 2.04
N GLN A 67 16.55 0.63 0.76
CA GLN A 67 16.90 1.98 0.32
C GLN A 67 16.03 3.06 0.95
N PHE A 68 14.76 2.76 1.25
CA PHE A 68 13.89 3.72 1.90
C PHE A 68 14.48 4.16 3.26
N PHE A 69 14.90 3.20 4.08
CA PHE A 69 15.49 3.48 5.38
C PHE A 69 16.87 4.14 5.31
N GLU A 70 17.61 3.95 4.21
CA GLU A 70 18.92 4.57 4.00
C GLU A 70 18.86 5.99 3.44
N LYS A 71 17.92 6.26 2.51
CA LYS A 71 17.91 7.47 1.68
C LYS A 71 16.78 8.45 2.02
N CYS A 72 15.67 7.97 2.56
CA CYS A 72 14.45 8.78 2.73
C CYS A 72 14.39 9.43 4.12
N PRO A 73 13.50 10.43 4.30
CA PRO A 73 13.24 11.00 5.62
C PRO A 73 12.86 9.93 6.65
N GLN A 74 13.26 10.14 7.90
CA GLN A 74 12.91 9.23 8.98
C GLN A 74 11.39 9.18 9.19
N ILE A 75 10.87 7.98 9.43
CA ILE A 75 9.48 7.75 9.81
C ILE A 75 9.32 8.17 11.27
N GLU A 76 8.48 9.18 11.51
CA GLU A 76 8.19 9.69 12.86
C GLU A 76 7.32 8.69 13.63
N GLU A 77 6.43 7.99 12.95
CA GLU A 77 5.49 7.05 13.55
C GLU A 77 6.15 5.74 14.02
N ASP A 78 5.56 5.13 15.05
CA ASP A 78 5.98 3.84 15.59
C ASP A 78 5.44 2.66 14.76
N PHE A 79 4.33 2.86 14.06
CA PHE A 79 3.63 1.83 13.31
C PHE A 79 3.49 2.22 11.84
N ILE A 80 3.73 1.26 10.97
CA ILE A 80 3.73 1.45 9.52
C ILE A 80 2.64 0.57 8.92
N LEU A 81 1.85 1.18 8.04
CA LEU A 81 0.91 0.48 7.17
C LEU A 81 1.47 0.52 5.74
N MET A 82 1.96 -0.62 5.26
CA MET A 82 2.37 -0.77 3.87
C MET A 82 1.16 -1.20 3.04
N ALA A 83 0.94 -0.53 1.91
CA ALA A 83 -0.18 -0.78 1.02
C ALA A 83 0.23 -0.52 -0.43
N GLU A 84 -0.40 -1.24 -1.37
CA GLU A 84 -0.16 -1.07 -2.80
C GLU A 84 -1.05 0.06 -3.37
N PRO A 85 -0.64 0.73 -4.47
CA PRO A 85 -1.37 1.87 -5.04
C PRO A 85 -2.80 1.58 -5.51
N ASP A 86 -3.16 0.31 -5.70
CA ASP A 86 -4.50 -0.16 -6.05
C ASP A 86 -5.44 -0.32 -4.84
N HIS A 87 -4.96 -0.07 -3.62
CA HIS A 87 -5.78 -0.02 -2.42
C HIS A 87 -6.53 1.29 -2.22
N LEU A 88 -7.71 1.21 -1.59
CA LEU A 88 -8.57 2.37 -1.31
C LEU A 88 -8.92 2.48 0.17
N TYR A 89 -8.65 3.67 0.74
CA TYR A 89 -9.15 4.03 2.06
C TYR A 89 -10.64 4.42 1.99
N ILE A 90 -11.50 3.49 2.38
CA ILE A 90 -12.96 3.70 2.42
C ILE A 90 -13.47 4.30 3.74
N LYS A 91 -12.69 4.16 4.82
CA LYS A 91 -12.98 4.66 6.16
C LYS A 91 -11.68 5.07 6.85
N PRO A 92 -11.75 5.92 7.89
CA PRO A 92 -10.60 6.16 8.74
C PRO A 92 -10.05 4.87 9.34
N VAL A 93 -8.74 4.69 9.27
CA VAL A 93 -8.06 3.50 9.78
C VAL A 93 -7.67 3.75 11.24
N PRO A 94 -8.25 3.02 12.21
CA PRO A 94 -7.78 3.08 13.59
C PRO A 94 -6.41 2.39 13.69
N ASN A 95 -5.65 2.65 14.75
CA ASN A 95 -4.51 1.81 15.04
C ASN A 95 -5.01 0.38 15.35
N LEU A 96 -4.73 -0.56 14.43
CA LEU A 96 -5.13 -1.96 14.55
C LEU A 96 -4.11 -2.80 15.33
N MET A 97 -2.94 -2.24 15.65
CA MET A 97 -1.89 -2.94 16.38
C MET A 97 -2.33 -3.17 17.82
N ARG A 98 -2.38 -4.45 18.20
CA ARG A 98 -2.65 -4.93 19.56
C ARG A 98 -1.44 -5.69 20.08
N GLY A 99 -0.29 -5.02 20.18
CA GLY A 99 0.97 -5.63 20.64
C GLY A 99 2.13 -5.46 19.66
N ASP A 100 3.11 -6.36 19.76
CA ASP A 100 4.40 -6.37 19.05
C ASP A 100 4.46 -7.40 17.91
N THR A 101 3.32 -7.97 17.52
CA THR A 101 3.26 -8.94 16.42
C THR A 101 2.80 -8.25 15.13
N PRO A 102 3.60 -8.28 14.05
CA PRO A 102 3.18 -7.75 12.76
C PRO A 102 1.96 -8.50 12.23
N ALA A 103 1.04 -7.76 11.62
CA ALA A 103 -0.12 -8.31 10.92
C ALA A 103 0.06 -8.09 9.42
N ALA A 104 0.48 -9.15 8.73
CA ALA A 104 0.59 -9.17 7.28
C ALA A 104 -0.45 -10.13 6.69
N PHE A 105 -1.00 -9.78 5.53
CA PHE A 105 -1.59 -10.81 4.68
C PHE A 105 -0.43 -11.64 4.08
N PRO A 106 -0.48 -12.98 4.13
CA PRO A 106 0.62 -13.82 3.64
C PRO A 106 0.94 -13.52 2.18
N PHE A 107 2.20 -13.78 1.77
CA PHE A 107 2.81 -13.49 0.46
C PHE A 107 2.16 -14.13 -0.78
N PHE A 108 0.89 -14.54 -0.69
CA PHE A 108 0.12 -15.06 -1.81
C PHE A 108 -0.74 -13.95 -2.43
N TYR A 109 -0.98 -14.06 -3.73
CA TYR A 109 -1.93 -13.19 -4.41
C TYR A 109 -3.32 -13.38 -3.80
N ILE A 110 -4.00 -12.29 -3.45
CA ILE A 110 -5.43 -12.30 -3.18
C ILE A 110 -6.12 -12.54 -4.51
N ASN A 111 -6.75 -13.70 -4.67
CA ASN A 111 -7.49 -14.06 -5.87
C ASN A 111 -8.98 -13.71 -5.71
N PRO A 112 -9.49 -12.64 -6.36
CA PRO A 112 -10.87 -12.18 -6.16
C PRO A 112 -11.92 -13.24 -6.51
N LYS A 113 -11.58 -14.14 -7.45
CA LYS A 113 -12.42 -15.26 -7.89
C LYS A 113 -12.73 -16.25 -6.78
N GLU A 114 -11.86 -16.34 -5.77
CA GLU A 114 -12.05 -17.22 -4.61
C GLU A 114 -12.91 -16.57 -3.51
N LYS A 115 -13.26 -15.28 -3.66
CA LYS A 115 -14.04 -14.48 -2.69
C LYS A 115 -15.22 -13.74 -3.36
N PRO A 116 -16.09 -14.43 -4.12
CA PRO A 116 -17.11 -13.80 -4.95
C PRO A 116 -18.12 -12.96 -4.16
N ASP A 117 -18.44 -13.34 -2.91
CA ASP A 117 -19.35 -12.58 -2.06
C ASP A 117 -18.80 -11.20 -1.67
N ILE A 118 -17.49 -11.11 -1.46
CA ILE A 118 -16.81 -9.84 -1.17
C ILE A 118 -16.79 -8.96 -2.42
N VAL A 119 -16.44 -9.54 -3.58
CA VAL A 119 -16.39 -8.79 -4.84
C VAL A 119 -17.76 -8.21 -5.18
N ARG A 120 -18.84 -9.01 -5.16
CA ARG A 120 -20.20 -8.56 -5.49
C ARG A 120 -20.74 -7.50 -4.53
N ARG A 121 -20.24 -7.45 -3.28
CA ARG A 121 -20.58 -6.38 -2.33
C ARG A 121 -20.08 -5.01 -2.79
N PHE A 122 -18.92 -4.94 -3.45
CA PHE A 122 -18.31 -3.69 -3.89
C PHE A 122 -18.53 -3.40 -5.38
N LEU A 123 -18.81 -4.42 -6.19
CA LEU A 123 -19.15 -4.34 -7.61
C LEU A 123 -20.51 -5.02 -7.86
N PRO A 124 -21.64 -4.37 -7.53
CA PRO A 124 -22.95 -4.98 -7.69
C PRO A 124 -23.25 -5.25 -9.16
N GLY A 125 -23.64 -6.48 -9.49
CA GLY A 125 -24.02 -6.88 -10.85
C GLY A 125 -22.89 -7.46 -11.70
N ILE A 126 -21.66 -7.54 -11.17
CA ILE A 126 -20.55 -8.21 -11.86
C ILE A 126 -20.87 -9.70 -12.13
N THR A 127 -20.58 -10.14 -13.35
CA THR A 127 -20.73 -11.53 -13.76
C THR A 127 -19.54 -12.39 -13.32
N ASP A 128 -19.73 -13.71 -13.30
CA ASP A 128 -18.63 -14.65 -13.00
C ASP A 128 -17.54 -14.64 -14.07
N GLU A 129 -17.87 -14.21 -15.30
CA GLU A 129 -16.92 -14.09 -16.40
C GLU A 129 -16.04 -12.86 -16.22
N GLU A 130 -16.64 -11.69 -15.95
CA GLU A 130 -15.88 -10.45 -15.65
C GLU A 130 -15.01 -10.61 -14.39
N MET A 131 -15.47 -11.39 -13.40
CA MET A 131 -14.68 -11.67 -12.20
C MET A 131 -13.41 -12.48 -12.52
N LYS A 132 -13.41 -13.27 -13.60
CA LYS A 132 -12.21 -14.00 -14.05
C LYS A 132 -11.15 -13.08 -14.65
N ASP A 133 -11.52 -11.87 -15.06
CA ASP A 133 -10.58 -10.92 -15.64
C ASP A 133 -9.99 -9.97 -14.60
N ILE A 134 -10.40 -10.09 -13.33
CA ILE A 134 -9.79 -9.34 -12.24
C ILE A 134 -8.46 -10.00 -11.86
N ASP A 135 -7.38 -9.23 -11.99
CA ASP A 135 -6.03 -9.63 -11.60
C ASP A 135 -5.93 -9.93 -10.10
N GLY A 136 -5.01 -10.84 -9.75
CA GLY A 136 -4.67 -11.10 -8.37
C GLY A 136 -3.93 -9.91 -7.76
N ILE A 137 -4.28 -9.56 -6.53
CA ILE A 137 -3.64 -8.45 -5.80
C ILE A 137 -2.48 -8.99 -4.98
N GLY A 138 -1.33 -8.31 -5.01
CA GLY A 138 -0.14 -8.70 -4.24
C GLY A 138 -0.37 -8.71 -2.73
N SER A 139 0.59 -9.24 -1.98
CA SER A 139 0.51 -9.35 -0.53
C SER A 139 0.65 -8.00 0.17
N SER A 140 -0.50 -7.39 0.40
CA SER A 140 -0.66 -6.16 1.15
C SER A 140 -2.14 -6.06 1.57
N PRO A 141 -2.51 -5.25 2.57
CA PRO A 141 -1.62 -4.41 3.36
C PRO A 141 -0.87 -5.17 4.47
N VAL A 142 0.24 -4.58 4.94
CA VAL A 142 1.02 -5.05 6.10
C VAL A 142 1.01 -3.98 7.18
N PHE A 143 0.66 -4.36 8.40
CA PHE A 143 0.84 -3.54 9.60
C PHE A 143 2.03 -4.08 10.40
N ILE A 144 3.00 -3.22 10.68
CA ILE A 144 4.25 -3.59 11.37
C ILE A 144 4.73 -2.45 12.26
N ARG A 145 5.43 -2.77 13.36
CA ARG A 145 6.15 -1.77 14.15
C ARG A 145 7.47 -1.44 13.45
N LYS A 146 7.87 -0.17 13.45
CA LYS A 146 9.12 0.29 12.82
C LYS A 146 10.35 -0.50 13.27
N ASP A 147 10.40 -0.89 14.53
CA ASP A 147 11.53 -1.65 15.12
C ASP A 147 11.58 -3.14 14.69
N ASP A 148 10.55 -3.64 14.02
CA ASP A 148 10.49 -5.02 13.52
C ASP A 148 10.89 -5.13 12.03
N LEU A 149 11.31 -4.01 11.40
CA LEU A 149 11.75 -3.92 9.99
C LEU A 149 13.27 -4.03 9.83
#